data_AF-A0AAU9KJR0-F1
#
_entry.id   AF-A0AAU9KJR0-F1
#
_cell.length_a   1.000
_cell.length_b   1.000
_cell.length_c   1.000
_cell.angle_alpha   90.00
_cell.angle_beta   90.00
_cell.angle_gamma   90.00
#
_symmetry.space_group_name_H-M   'P 1'
#
loop_
_entity.id
_entity.type
_entity.pdbx_description
1 polymer ?
#
loop_
_entity_poly.entity_id
_entity_poly.type
_entity_poly.pdbx_seq_one_letter_code
_entity_poly.pdbx_strand_id
1 'polypeptide(L)'
;MGCECSKTPYSIISDEEKFIEEAEKYLEIHKHKASTLIQKFLSKIKTETASKEQIQKILYFLKLNKKPHSKLYISLKGFGDAIMTESEINLAKTKCTIILLAKDSCEIKAKLLFEAIESGTEINSNKLNTLLDIISTSAIQLVQSAINFSPKGLSAGRAEIYSKKLKQSQPYFTDKLQTLILDGLSKIPKNQFIARISNSNTLKNILSTYGIRSLLFKYYPEALLLVPISQKPDIFYYNYPKVSPNQPRTTLVCKNSHVLKWTNDCPFYYMNTVGSWEIKCKKCNTLFSSSCWHCRECLWDICEKCGLDLNQKAPKLSCTKDHELVWGISNNATFTCKICKNEDKDFEWNCEECNYSVCKDCGEKFGYKATLWPNLCANGHSLTIQSDIQAKYQEKYGKGPICEKCEAEIHEDCYHCNECDFDICKKCSGYINKPLGPHPCFVCTEGHYLRSFHSDTESVCNSCSSQCGFKFYFCQDCGFCLCLTCCSNLYKNITKQCQKICPKGHKLTYNPQVTQRYKENKFLCAITKKPNKNIGSFNCYDCSYDISLISINS
;
A
#
# COMPACT_ATOMS: atom_id res chain seq x y z
N MET A 1 33.36 14.26 -62.30
CA MET A 1 33.02 15.64 -62.74
C MET A 1 31.66 15.94 -62.10
N GLY A 2 31.61 16.64 -60.96
CA GLY A 2 31.44 18.11 -60.86
C GLY A 2 29.97 18.48 -61.17
N CYS A 3 29.20 19.27 -60.44
CA CYS A 3 29.44 20.28 -59.42
C CYS A 3 28.09 20.62 -58.72
N GLU A 4 28.16 21.43 -57.68
CA GLU A 4 27.18 21.89 -56.69
C GLU A 4 26.07 22.85 -57.19
N CYS A 5 25.01 23.01 -56.38
CA CYS A 5 24.45 24.28 -55.83
C CYS A 5 23.02 24.03 -55.28
N SER A 6 22.82 23.87 -53.96
CA SER A 6 22.58 24.90 -52.93
C SER A 6 21.36 25.82 -53.20
N LYS A 7 20.28 25.63 -52.42
CA LYS A 7 19.29 26.67 -52.11
C LYS A 7 19.29 26.93 -50.60
N THR A 8 19.62 28.14 -50.21
CA THR A 8 19.52 28.71 -48.85
C THR A 8 18.06 28.99 -48.45
N PRO A 9 17.66 28.86 -47.18
CA PRO A 9 16.43 29.42 -46.67
C PRO A 9 16.60 30.90 -46.28
N TYR A 10 15.54 31.68 -46.55
CA TYR A 10 15.38 33.09 -46.23
C TYR A 10 15.59 33.41 -44.75
N SER A 11 16.23 34.56 -44.50
CA SER A 11 16.50 35.15 -43.19
C SER A 11 15.24 35.68 -42.48
N ILE A 12 14.98 35.23 -41.25
CA ILE A 12 13.93 35.73 -40.34
C ILE A 12 14.45 36.88 -39.43
N ILE A 13 15.71 37.29 -39.57
CA ILE A 13 16.41 38.14 -38.59
C ILE A 13 16.01 39.64 -38.68
N SER A 14 15.47 40.12 -39.80
CA SER A 14 15.29 41.58 -40.03
C SER A 14 14.14 42.25 -39.28
N ASP A 15 13.20 41.50 -38.70
CA ASP A 15 12.00 42.07 -38.04
C ASP A 15 12.14 42.23 -36.51
N GLU A 16 13.07 41.51 -35.86
CA GLU A 16 13.26 41.61 -34.40
C GLU A 16 14.06 42.84 -33.99
N GLU A 17 15.15 43.16 -34.70
CA GLU A 17 15.99 44.33 -34.36
C GLU A 17 15.24 45.64 -34.57
N LYS A 18 14.42 45.71 -35.63
CA LYS A 18 13.58 46.88 -35.95
C LYS A 18 12.46 47.09 -34.93
N PHE A 19 11.89 45.99 -34.41
CA PHE A 19 10.90 46.04 -33.33
C PHE A 19 11.52 46.50 -32.00
N ILE A 20 12.76 46.11 -31.73
CA ILE A 20 13.50 46.50 -30.53
C ILE A 20 13.82 47.99 -30.55
N GLU A 21 14.33 48.51 -31.67
CA GLU A 21 14.65 49.93 -31.83
C GLU A 21 13.39 50.81 -31.69
N GLU A 22 12.26 50.38 -32.25
CA GLU A 22 10.97 51.08 -32.07
C GLU A 22 10.46 51.00 -30.62
N ALA A 23 10.65 49.88 -29.92
CA ALA A 23 10.23 49.72 -28.52
C ALA A 23 11.06 50.60 -27.57
N GLU A 24 12.36 50.73 -27.81
CA GLU A 24 13.25 51.59 -27.02
C GLU A 24 12.88 53.07 -27.19
N LYS A 25 12.69 53.52 -28.44
CA LYS A 25 12.23 54.89 -28.75
C LYS A 25 10.86 55.19 -28.16
N TYR A 26 9.93 54.23 -28.20
CA TYR A 26 8.59 54.39 -27.65
C TYR A 26 8.57 54.46 -26.12
N LEU A 27 9.45 53.70 -25.44
CA LEU A 27 9.54 53.68 -23.98
C LEU A 27 10.20 54.91 -23.39
N GLU A 28 11.12 55.54 -24.12
CA GLU A 28 11.71 56.82 -23.74
C GLU A 28 10.66 57.94 -23.69
N ILE A 29 9.69 57.89 -24.63
CA ILE A 29 8.62 58.89 -24.79
C ILE A 29 7.40 58.58 -23.89
N HIS A 30 7.10 57.30 -23.63
CA HIS A 30 5.85 56.89 -22.97
C HIS A 30 6.04 55.96 -21.76
N LYS A 31 6.75 56.45 -20.73
CA LYS A 31 7.02 55.74 -19.46
C LYS A 31 5.80 55.12 -18.75
N HIS A 32 4.58 55.58 -19.04
CA HIS A 32 3.34 55.08 -18.43
C HIS A 32 2.60 54.00 -19.26
N LYS A 33 3.01 53.73 -20.51
CA LYS A 33 2.38 52.72 -21.40
C LYS A 33 3.20 51.43 -21.57
N ALA A 34 4.34 51.31 -20.88
CA ALA A 34 5.27 50.18 -20.95
C ALA A 34 4.65 48.80 -20.66
N SER A 35 3.65 48.76 -19.78
CA SER A 35 2.97 47.52 -19.36
C SER A 35 2.35 46.75 -20.54
N THR A 36 1.76 47.44 -21.52
CA THR A 36 1.06 46.80 -22.65
C THR A 36 2.04 46.20 -23.67
N LEU A 37 3.19 46.85 -23.87
CA LEU A 37 4.28 46.35 -24.73
C LEU A 37 4.97 45.14 -24.10
N ILE A 38 5.21 45.16 -22.79
CA ILE A 38 5.74 44.02 -22.02
C ILE A 38 4.77 42.83 -22.10
N GLN A 39 3.46 43.06 -21.97
CA GLN A 39 2.47 42.00 -22.10
C GLN A 39 2.41 41.41 -23.52
N LYS A 40 2.52 42.24 -24.56
CA LYS A 40 2.63 41.77 -25.96
C LYS A 40 3.91 40.95 -26.19
N PHE A 41 5.04 41.41 -25.69
CA PHE A 41 6.32 40.70 -25.80
C PHE A 41 6.28 39.35 -25.06
N LEU A 42 5.79 39.33 -23.82
CA LEU A 42 5.62 38.10 -23.03
C LEU A 42 4.59 37.14 -23.65
N SER A 43 3.59 37.65 -24.38
CA SER A 43 2.64 36.80 -25.09
C SER A 43 3.23 36.08 -26.30
N LYS A 44 4.27 36.66 -26.94
CA LYS A 44 5.01 36.01 -28.03
C LYS A 44 5.97 34.92 -27.52
N ILE A 45 6.47 35.03 -26.29
CA ILE A 45 7.39 34.04 -25.68
C ILE A 45 6.66 32.76 -25.21
N LYS A 46 5.32 32.76 -25.14
CA LYS A 46 4.54 31.65 -24.55
C LYS A 46 4.62 30.31 -25.29
N THR A 47 5.24 30.24 -26.47
CA THR A 47 5.23 29.04 -27.31
C THR A 47 6.58 28.34 -27.46
N GLU A 48 7.71 28.90 -27.03
CA GLU A 48 9.02 28.22 -27.08
C GLU A 48 9.94 28.60 -25.90
N THR A 49 10.99 27.80 -25.66
CA THR A 49 12.01 28.01 -24.62
C THR A 49 12.74 29.35 -24.79
N ALA A 50 12.69 30.20 -23.76
CA ALA A 50 13.34 31.52 -23.81
C ALA A 50 14.88 31.39 -23.72
N SER A 51 15.61 32.09 -24.59
CA SER A 51 17.07 32.13 -24.55
C SER A 51 17.58 32.94 -23.35
N LYS A 52 18.82 32.68 -22.91
CA LYS A 52 19.50 33.43 -21.84
C LYS A 52 19.48 34.94 -22.09
N GLU A 53 19.59 35.34 -23.34
CA GLU A 53 19.59 36.75 -23.75
C GLU A 53 18.19 37.39 -23.61
N GLN A 54 17.13 36.64 -23.93
CA GLN A 54 15.75 37.08 -23.70
C GLN A 54 15.46 37.27 -22.21
N ILE A 55 16.01 36.40 -21.34
CA ILE A 55 15.88 36.50 -19.88
C ILE A 55 16.60 37.73 -19.35
N GLN A 56 17.84 37.99 -19.79
CA GLN A 56 18.60 39.18 -19.40
C GLN A 56 17.89 40.47 -19.82
N LYS A 57 17.28 40.48 -21.00
CA LYS A 57 16.47 41.61 -21.50
C LYS A 57 15.21 41.83 -20.65
N ILE A 58 14.49 40.76 -20.25
CA ILE A 58 13.34 40.86 -19.32
C ILE A 58 13.77 41.43 -17.97
N LEU A 59 14.88 40.95 -17.41
CA LEU A 59 15.41 41.45 -16.14
C LEU A 59 15.85 42.92 -16.23
N TYR A 60 16.44 43.34 -17.35
CA TYR A 60 16.78 44.74 -17.62
C TYR A 60 15.53 45.63 -17.66
N PHE A 61 14.46 45.21 -18.34
CA PHE A 61 13.18 45.93 -18.36
C PHE A 61 12.52 46.06 -16.97
N LEU A 62 12.65 45.04 -16.12
CA LEU A 62 12.17 45.08 -14.73
C LEU A 62 13.04 46.00 -13.84
N LYS A 63 14.33 46.16 -14.17
CA LYS A 63 15.25 47.08 -13.48
C LYS A 63 14.91 48.54 -13.76
N LEU A 64 14.55 48.88 -15.00
CA LEU A 64 14.20 50.24 -15.43
C LEU A 64 12.85 50.75 -14.89
N ASN A 65 11.92 49.86 -14.53
CA ASN A 65 10.63 50.25 -13.96
C ASN A 65 10.71 50.48 -12.44
N LYS A 66 10.42 51.72 -12.01
CA LYS A 66 10.47 52.17 -10.61
C LYS A 66 9.19 51.92 -9.79
N LYS A 67 8.08 51.50 -10.41
CA LYS A 67 6.82 51.18 -9.69
C LYS A 67 6.60 49.66 -9.60
N PRO A 68 6.22 49.11 -8.44
CA PRO A 68 5.90 47.69 -8.30
C PRO A 68 4.59 47.37 -9.04
N HIS A 69 4.63 46.39 -9.95
CA HIS A 69 3.42 45.83 -10.54
C HIS A 69 2.87 44.75 -9.61
N SER A 70 1.61 44.87 -9.21
CA SER A 70 1.03 44.01 -8.18
C SER A 70 0.83 42.55 -8.61
N LYS A 71 0.87 42.20 -9.91
CA LYS A 71 0.69 40.80 -10.37
C LYS A 71 1.34 40.54 -11.74
N LEU A 72 2.61 40.11 -11.75
CA LEU A 72 3.24 39.47 -12.91
C LEU A 72 3.48 37.99 -12.56
N TYR A 73 2.83 37.08 -13.27
CA TYR A 73 2.99 35.63 -13.08
C TYR A 73 3.85 35.06 -14.20
N ILE A 74 5.08 34.65 -13.89
CA ILE A 74 5.96 33.95 -14.84
C ILE A 74 6.00 32.48 -14.42
N SER A 75 5.52 31.60 -15.28
CA SER A 75 5.64 30.14 -15.11
C SER A 75 7.03 29.72 -15.59
N LEU A 76 7.88 29.22 -14.69
CA LEU A 76 9.28 28.85 -14.98
C LEU A 76 9.43 27.53 -15.78
N LYS A 77 8.40 27.09 -16.49
CA LYS A 77 8.35 25.76 -17.13
C LYS A 77 9.28 25.58 -18.36
N GLY A 78 10.25 26.47 -18.55
CA GLY A 78 11.24 26.43 -19.63
C GLY A 78 12.66 26.85 -19.24
N PHE A 79 12.96 26.99 -17.94
CA PHE A 79 14.31 27.33 -17.46
C PHE A 79 15.19 26.07 -17.38
N GLY A 80 15.54 25.51 -18.53
CA GLY A 80 16.63 24.53 -18.62
C GLY A 80 17.98 25.25 -18.52
N ASP A 81 18.81 24.84 -17.57
CA ASP A 81 20.25 25.12 -17.41
C ASP A 81 20.74 26.58 -17.24
N ALA A 82 19.86 27.58 -17.20
CA ALA A 82 20.27 28.95 -16.90
C ALA A 82 20.51 29.17 -15.39
N ILE A 83 21.79 29.20 -14.98
CA ILE A 83 22.21 29.57 -13.62
C ILE A 83 21.92 31.07 -13.40
N MET A 84 20.91 31.38 -12.59
CA MET A 84 20.70 32.73 -12.08
C MET A 84 21.62 33.00 -10.89
N THR A 85 22.17 34.19 -10.80
CA THR A 85 22.89 34.64 -9.60
C THR A 85 21.92 34.96 -8.47
N GLU A 86 22.38 34.84 -7.23
CA GLU A 86 21.58 35.15 -6.04
C GLU A 86 21.04 36.59 -6.04
N SER A 87 21.79 37.53 -6.64
CA SER A 87 21.36 38.92 -6.81
C SER A 87 20.14 39.07 -7.72
N GLU A 88 20.05 38.27 -8.79
CA GLU A 88 18.95 38.29 -9.75
C GLU A 88 17.69 37.66 -9.16
N ILE A 89 17.85 36.60 -8.35
CA ILE A 89 16.77 35.96 -7.60
C ILE A 89 16.18 36.95 -6.58
N ASN A 90 17.04 37.67 -5.85
CA ASN A 90 16.60 38.60 -4.81
C ASN A 90 15.91 39.84 -5.41
N LEU A 91 16.38 40.36 -6.55
CA LEU A 91 15.72 41.43 -7.29
C LEU A 91 14.32 41.02 -7.79
N ALA A 92 14.18 39.77 -8.24
CA ALA A 92 12.91 39.24 -8.72
C ALA A 92 11.90 39.02 -7.58
N LYS A 93 12.37 38.58 -6.39
CA LYS A 93 11.55 38.43 -5.17
C LYS A 93 11.03 39.76 -4.61
N THR A 94 11.82 40.83 -4.68
CA THR A 94 11.44 42.14 -4.11
C THR A 94 10.44 42.89 -4.98
N LYS A 95 10.44 42.68 -6.30
CA LYS A 95 9.58 43.42 -7.23
C LYS A 95 8.41 42.61 -7.80
N CYS A 96 8.34 41.30 -7.58
CA CYS A 96 7.24 40.43 -8.03
C CYS A 96 6.87 39.42 -6.94
N THR A 97 5.58 39.12 -6.79
CA THR A 97 5.10 37.97 -6.00
C THR A 97 5.43 36.68 -6.75
N ILE A 98 6.64 36.16 -6.58
CA ILE A 98 7.05 34.89 -7.17
C ILE A 98 6.52 33.76 -6.30
N ILE A 99 5.49 33.06 -6.78
CA ILE A 99 5.15 31.73 -6.28
C ILE A 99 6.16 30.77 -6.90
N LEU A 100 7.23 30.47 -6.18
CA LEU A 100 8.09 29.33 -6.50
C LEU A 100 7.23 28.07 -6.35
N LEU A 101 6.99 27.35 -7.45
CA LEU A 101 6.33 26.06 -7.37
C LEU A 101 7.24 25.12 -6.57
N ALA A 102 6.74 24.71 -5.40
CA ALA A 102 7.42 23.91 -4.36
C ALA A 102 8.10 22.62 -4.85
N LYS A 103 7.77 22.15 -6.06
CA LYS A 103 8.38 21.00 -6.73
C LYS A 103 9.90 21.14 -6.85
N ASP A 104 10.38 22.33 -7.23
CA ASP A 104 11.78 22.50 -7.60
C ASP A 104 12.70 22.62 -6.35
N SER A 105 12.20 23.16 -5.24
CA SER A 105 13.01 23.32 -4.01
C SER A 105 13.33 21.99 -3.32
N CYS A 106 12.36 21.07 -3.21
CA CYS A 106 12.61 19.73 -2.63
C CYS A 106 13.41 18.85 -3.58
N GLU A 107 13.15 18.93 -4.89
CA GLU A 107 13.89 18.16 -5.91
C GLU A 107 15.35 18.63 -5.99
N ILE A 108 15.61 19.94 -5.92
CA ILE A 108 16.98 20.50 -5.87
C ILE A 108 17.70 20.12 -4.57
N LYS A 109 17.04 20.22 -3.40
CA LYS A 109 17.67 19.85 -2.12
C LYS A 109 17.96 18.35 -2.01
N ALA A 110 17.08 17.51 -2.53
CA ALA A 110 17.31 16.07 -2.61
C ALA A 110 18.46 15.77 -3.59
N LYS A 111 18.46 16.39 -4.78
CA LYS A 111 19.52 16.23 -5.79
C LYS A 111 20.90 16.66 -5.26
N LEU A 112 21.00 17.81 -4.60
CA LEU A 112 22.24 18.30 -3.98
C LEU A 112 22.72 17.38 -2.84
N LEU A 113 21.81 16.78 -2.07
CA LEU A 113 22.18 15.76 -1.07
C LEU A 113 22.78 14.52 -1.74
N PHE A 114 22.19 14.07 -2.85
CA PHE A 114 22.65 12.87 -3.55
C PHE A 114 23.97 13.11 -4.30
N GLU A 115 24.18 14.28 -4.90
CA GLU A 115 25.47 14.67 -5.50
C GLU A 115 26.59 14.75 -4.44
N ALA A 116 26.27 15.18 -3.20
CA ALA A 116 27.22 15.19 -2.09
C ALA A 116 27.56 13.78 -1.55
N ILE A 117 26.63 12.83 -1.65
CA ILE A 117 26.83 11.42 -1.29
C ILE A 117 27.65 10.68 -2.38
N GLU A 118 27.36 10.93 -3.65
CA GLU A 118 28.03 10.30 -4.79
C GLU A 118 29.47 10.80 -5.00
N SER A 119 29.76 12.04 -4.63
CA SER A 119 31.11 12.62 -4.69
C SER A 119 32.08 12.09 -3.61
N GLY A 120 31.65 11.17 -2.75
CA GLY A 120 32.51 10.53 -1.74
C GLY A 120 32.94 11.45 -0.59
N THR A 121 32.35 12.64 -0.48
CA THR A 121 32.57 13.52 0.66
C THR A 121 32.12 12.83 1.95
N GLU A 122 33.00 12.70 2.95
CA GLU A 122 32.62 12.22 4.28
C GLU A 122 31.60 13.17 4.92
N ILE A 123 30.32 12.89 4.74
CA ILE A 123 29.25 13.53 5.49
C ILE A 123 29.20 12.84 6.85
N ASN A 124 29.69 13.52 7.90
CA ASN A 124 29.59 12.96 9.24
C ASN A 124 28.11 12.69 9.60
N SER A 125 27.90 11.72 10.48
CA SER A 125 26.56 11.25 10.88
C SER A 125 25.65 12.38 11.38
N ASN A 126 26.19 13.39 12.04
CA ASN A 126 25.42 14.53 12.53
C ASN A 126 24.90 15.42 11.38
N LYS A 127 25.74 15.71 10.37
CA LYS A 127 25.36 16.53 9.22
C LYS A 127 24.32 15.83 8.34
N LEU A 128 24.44 14.51 8.17
CA LEU A 128 23.43 13.69 7.48
C LEU A 128 22.10 13.64 8.25
N ASN A 129 22.15 13.51 9.58
CA ASN A 129 20.95 13.52 10.42
C ASN A 129 20.24 14.88 10.37
N THR A 130 20.98 15.99 10.44
CA THR A 130 20.42 17.33 10.25
C THR A 130 19.78 17.49 8.88
N LEU A 131 20.38 16.93 7.82
CA LEU A 131 19.82 16.99 6.47
C LEU A 131 18.56 16.13 6.30
N LEU A 132 18.53 14.93 6.88
CA LEU A 132 17.35 14.06 6.88
C LEU A 132 16.20 14.66 7.71
N ASP A 133 16.51 15.31 8.83
CA ASP A 133 15.56 16.09 9.61
C ASP A 133 15.06 17.29 8.81
N ILE A 134 15.92 18.04 8.13
CA ILE A 134 15.50 19.15 7.26
C ILE A 134 14.60 18.65 6.12
N ILE A 135 14.90 17.53 5.47
CA ILE A 135 14.09 16.96 4.39
C ILE A 135 12.74 16.49 4.93
N SER A 136 12.75 15.84 6.09
CA SER A 136 11.55 15.32 6.74
C SER A 136 10.67 16.45 7.25
N THR A 137 11.23 17.46 7.93
CA THR A 137 10.53 18.68 8.34
C THR A 137 10.05 19.49 7.14
N SER A 138 10.84 19.62 6.06
CA SER A 138 10.40 20.32 4.85
C SER A 138 9.27 19.58 4.14
N ALA A 139 9.31 18.24 4.08
CA ALA A 139 8.24 17.42 3.50
C ALA A 139 6.97 17.47 4.36
N ILE A 140 7.10 17.40 5.69
CA ILE A 140 6.00 17.55 6.64
C ILE A 140 5.37 18.94 6.53
N GLN A 141 6.19 20.01 6.50
CA GLN A 141 5.71 21.38 6.30
C GLN A 141 5.09 21.57 4.92
N LEU A 142 5.58 20.89 3.88
CA LEU A 142 5.00 20.92 2.54
C LEU A 142 3.60 20.30 2.54
N VAL A 143 3.48 19.12 3.13
CA VAL A 143 2.22 18.36 3.22
C VAL A 143 1.24 19.12 4.13
N GLN A 144 1.68 19.65 5.25
CA GLN A 144 0.85 20.49 6.13
C GLN A 144 0.46 21.81 5.46
N SER A 145 1.34 22.44 4.68
CA SER A 145 1.02 23.65 3.92
C SER A 145 0.07 23.36 2.77
N ALA A 146 0.17 22.19 2.13
CA ALA A 146 -0.75 21.71 1.12
C ALA A 146 -2.13 21.35 1.71
N ILE A 147 -2.17 20.76 2.91
CA ILE A 147 -3.39 20.46 3.66
C ILE A 147 -4.06 21.76 4.17
N ASN A 148 -3.28 22.73 4.62
CA ASN A 148 -3.77 23.99 5.20
C ASN A 148 -3.95 25.12 4.16
N PHE A 149 -3.74 24.86 2.86
CA PHE A 149 -3.89 25.87 1.82
C PHE A 149 -5.37 26.17 1.57
N SER A 150 -5.90 27.22 2.21
CA SER A 150 -7.17 27.86 1.84
C SER A 150 -6.88 29.21 1.15
N PRO A 151 -7.12 29.33 -0.16
CA PRO A 151 -6.84 30.58 -0.86
C PRO A 151 -7.98 31.58 -0.60
N LYS A 152 -7.79 32.46 0.38
CA LYS A 152 -8.60 33.70 0.47
C LYS A 152 -8.38 34.52 -0.81
N GLY A 153 -9.39 34.57 -1.68
CA GLY A 153 -9.43 35.44 -2.86
C GLY A 153 -9.32 34.76 -4.24
N LEU A 154 -9.44 33.44 -4.36
CA LEU A 154 -9.65 32.77 -5.66
C LEU A 154 -11.15 32.58 -5.96
N SER A 155 -11.57 32.72 -7.22
CA SER A 155 -12.91 32.28 -7.63
C SER A 155 -13.04 30.77 -7.46
N ALA A 156 -14.22 30.31 -7.05
CA ALA A 156 -14.48 28.91 -6.68
C ALA A 156 -13.94 27.90 -7.71
N GLY A 157 -14.18 28.13 -9.01
CA GLY A 157 -13.71 27.25 -10.07
C GLY A 157 -12.19 27.18 -10.25
N ARG A 158 -11.42 28.20 -9.82
CA ARG A 158 -9.94 28.12 -9.86
C ARG A 158 -9.38 27.40 -8.64
N ALA A 159 -9.95 27.61 -7.46
CA ALA A 159 -9.57 26.87 -6.25
C ALA A 159 -9.82 25.36 -6.44
N GLU A 160 -10.90 25.00 -7.12
CA GLU A 160 -11.27 23.64 -7.49
C GLU A 160 -10.26 22.97 -8.45
N ILE A 161 -9.83 23.66 -9.52
CA ILE A 161 -8.81 23.15 -10.46
C ILE A 161 -7.49 22.88 -9.74
N TYR A 162 -7.09 23.75 -8.80
CA TYR A 162 -5.87 23.56 -8.03
C TYR A 162 -5.98 22.40 -7.03
N SER A 163 -7.11 22.28 -6.33
CA SER A 163 -7.38 21.15 -5.42
C SER A 163 -7.40 19.82 -6.15
N LYS A 164 -8.04 19.75 -7.33
CA LYS A 164 -8.07 18.54 -8.18
C LYS A 164 -6.67 18.16 -8.67
N LYS A 165 -5.86 19.12 -9.11
CA LYS A 165 -4.46 18.88 -9.50
C LYS A 165 -3.59 18.44 -8.32
N LEU A 166 -3.80 19.01 -7.13
CA LEU A 166 -3.08 18.60 -5.92
C LEU A 166 -3.42 17.15 -5.53
N LYS A 167 -4.71 16.81 -5.48
CA LYS A 167 -5.19 15.45 -5.15
C LYS A 167 -4.75 14.41 -6.18
N GLN A 168 -4.79 14.74 -7.48
CA GLN A 168 -4.27 13.88 -8.54
C GLN A 168 -2.74 13.70 -8.49
N SER A 169 -2.01 14.69 -7.97
CA SER A 169 -0.56 14.59 -7.79
C SER A 169 -0.15 13.87 -6.50
N GLN A 170 -1.05 13.72 -5.53
CA GLN A 170 -0.73 13.12 -4.22
C GLN A 170 -0.23 11.66 -4.31
N PRO A 171 -0.82 10.75 -5.12
CA PRO A 171 -0.26 9.42 -5.36
C PRO A 171 1.13 9.50 -6.00
N TYR A 172 1.29 10.36 -7.01
CA TYR A 172 2.59 10.58 -7.68
C TYR A 172 3.67 11.11 -6.74
N PHE A 173 3.33 12.04 -5.84
CA PHE A 173 4.24 12.53 -4.80
C PHE A 173 4.59 11.43 -3.79
N THR A 174 3.62 10.60 -3.43
CA THR A 174 3.82 9.49 -2.49
C THR A 174 4.72 8.41 -3.11
N ASP A 175 4.48 8.02 -4.36
CA ASP A 175 5.27 7.01 -5.08
C ASP A 175 6.69 7.50 -5.40
N LYS A 176 6.84 8.76 -5.84
CA LYS A 176 8.17 9.33 -6.14
C LYS A 176 8.96 9.57 -4.85
N LEU A 177 8.30 10.02 -3.77
CA LEU A 177 8.95 10.15 -2.45
C LEU A 177 9.33 8.79 -1.88
N GLN A 178 8.45 7.78 -1.97
CA GLN A 178 8.76 6.41 -1.60
C GLN A 178 9.95 5.88 -2.41
N THR A 179 9.99 6.12 -3.73
CA THR A 179 11.10 5.72 -4.60
C THR A 179 12.40 6.41 -4.22
N LEU A 180 12.37 7.71 -3.90
CA LEU A 180 13.56 8.46 -3.46
C LEU A 180 14.05 8.01 -2.08
N ILE A 181 13.12 7.75 -1.16
CA ILE A 181 13.43 7.15 0.14
C ILE A 181 14.06 5.77 -0.09
N LEU A 182 13.49 4.93 -0.97
CA LEU A 182 14.01 3.60 -1.28
C LEU A 182 15.40 3.62 -1.90
N ASP A 183 15.66 4.49 -2.87
CA ASP A 183 16.99 4.63 -3.47
C ASP A 183 18.02 5.03 -2.41
N GLY A 184 17.67 6.02 -1.58
CA GLY A 184 18.50 6.46 -0.46
C GLY A 184 18.73 5.36 0.59
N LEU A 185 17.69 4.60 0.95
CA LEU A 185 17.78 3.51 1.92
C LEU A 185 18.61 2.34 1.38
N SER A 186 18.48 2.01 0.10
CA SER A 186 19.21 0.90 -0.54
C SER A 186 20.73 1.12 -0.55
N LYS A 187 21.17 2.38 -0.50
CA LYS A 187 22.57 2.79 -0.41
C LYS A 187 23.15 2.70 1.01
N ILE A 188 22.33 2.46 2.04
CA ILE A 188 22.78 2.30 3.43
C ILE A 188 23.04 0.82 3.72
N PRO A 189 24.22 0.43 4.24
CA PRO A 189 24.48 -0.94 4.68
C PRO A 189 23.43 -1.41 5.68
N LYS A 190 22.91 -2.63 5.49
CA LYS A 190 21.80 -3.21 6.26
C LYS A 190 21.96 -3.08 7.79
N ASN A 191 23.14 -3.38 8.32
CA ASN A 191 23.46 -3.27 9.74
C ASN A 191 23.38 -1.81 10.25
N GLN A 192 23.84 -0.84 9.45
CA GLN A 192 23.74 0.58 9.79
C GLN A 192 22.29 1.05 9.74
N PHE A 193 21.51 0.59 8.76
CA PHE A 193 20.09 0.95 8.67
C PHE A 193 19.28 0.42 9.87
N ILE A 194 19.48 -0.84 10.25
CA ILE A 194 18.84 -1.44 11.42
C ILE A 194 19.23 -0.69 12.70
N ALA A 195 20.52 -0.38 12.89
CA ALA A 195 20.98 0.38 14.05
C ALA A 195 20.35 1.78 14.12
N ARG A 196 20.21 2.46 12.97
CA ARG A 196 19.56 3.78 12.89
C ARG A 196 18.07 3.73 13.22
N ILE A 197 17.33 2.73 12.73
CA ILE A 197 15.93 2.54 13.12
C ILE A 197 15.84 2.26 14.61
N SER A 198 16.66 1.37 15.16
CA SER A 198 16.65 1.05 16.61
C SER A 198 16.80 2.30 17.47
N ASN A 199 17.67 3.23 17.05
CA ASN A 199 18.07 4.41 17.84
C ASN A 199 17.26 5.69 17.57
N SER A 200 16.38 5.73 16.56
CA SER A 200 15.63 6.94 16.20
C SER A 200 14.11 6.75 16.29
N ASN A 201 13.49 7.30 17.35
CA ASN A 201 12.04 7.33 17.49
C ASN A 201 11.35 8.14 16.39
N THR A 202 11.99 9.21 15.92
CA THR A 202 11.52 10.00 14.77
C THR A 202 11.42 9.14 13.52
N LEU A 203 12.46 8.37 13.23
CA LEU A 203 12.48 7.49 12.06
C LEU A 203 11.44 6.37 12.17
N LYS A 204 11.29 5.76 13.36
CA LYS A 204 10.23 4.79 13.65
C LYS A 204 8.83 5.37 13.38
N ASN A 205 8.58 6.60 13.84
CA ASN A 205 7.28 7.26 13.65
C ASN A 205 7.04 7.57 12.17
N ILE A 206 8.02 8.11 11.45
CA ILE A 206 7.93 8.38 10.00
C ILE A 206 7.61 7.08 9.24
N LEU A 207 8.39 6.02 9.48
CA LEU A 207 8.20 4.74 8.80
C LEU A 207 6.82 4.12 9.07
N SER A 208 6.28 4.35 10.27
CA SER A 208 4.94 3.92 10.64
C SER A 208 3.84 4.78 10.00
N THR A 209 3.99 6.11 10.01
CA THR A 209 2.97 7.05 9.53
C THR A 209 2.79 7.01 8.02
N TYR A 210 3.86 6.79 7.26
CA TYR A 210 3.81 6.87 5.79
C TYR A 210 3.61 5.53 5.08
N GLY A 211 3.18 4.47 5.78
CA GLY A 211 2.87 3.18 5.15
C GLY A 211 4.09 2.47 4.53
N ILE A 212 5.31 2.83 4.93
CA ILE A 212 6.56 2.29 4.37
C ILE A 212 6.83 0.86 4.89
N ARG A 213 5.96 0.29 5.74
CA ARG A 213 6.11 -1.09 6.27
C ARG A 213 6.18 -2.15 5.16
N SER A 214 5.33 -2.08 4.13
CA SER A 214 5.37 -3.04 3.01
C SER A 214 6.72 -3.01 2.27
N LEU A 215 7.34 -1.83 2.22
CA LEU A 215 8.65 -1.60 1.64
C LEU A 215 9.79 -2.04 2.56
N LEU A 216 9.72 -1.76 3.87
CA LEU A 216 10.64 -2.31 4.86
C LEU A 216 10.64 -3.83 4.86
N PHE A 217 9.47 -4.46 4.71
CA PHE A 217 9.38 -5.91 4.57
C PHE A 217 10.16 -6.42 3.36
N LYS A 218 10.06 -5.73 2.21
CA LYS A 218 10.73 -6.12 0.97
C LYS A 218 12.26 -6.05 1.05
N TYR A 219 12.82 -5.07 1.77
CA TYR A 219 14.27 -4.80 1.74
C TYR A 219 15.00 -5.07 3.07
N TYR A 220 14.31 -4.94 4.21
CA TYR A 220 14.86 -5.04 5.57
C TYR A 220 13.83 -5.64 6.56
N PRO A 221 13.39 -6.90 6.37
CA PRO A 221 12.32 -7.49 7.17
C PRO A 221 12.63 -7.53 8.68
N GLU A 222 13.90 -7.55 9.08
CA GLU A 222 14.30 -7.49 10.49
C GLU A 222 14.04 -6.13 11.13
N ALA A 223 14.07 -5.06 10.34
CA ALA A 223 13.77 -3.71 10.81
C ALA A 223 12.26 -3.51 11.10
N LEU A 224 11.41 -4.38 10.57
CA LEU A 224 9.96 -4.34 10.76
C LEU A 224 9.54 -4.50 12.24
N LEU A 225 10.35 -5.24 13.00
CA LEU A 225 10.16 -5.46 14.44
C LEU A 225 10.45 -4.20 15.28
N LEU A 226 11.15 -3.22 14.71
CA LEU A 226 11.59 -2.00 15.39
C LEU A 226 10.65 -0.82 15.15
N VAL A 227 9.77 -0.91 14.15
CA VAL A 227 8.81 0.13 13.78
C VAL A 227 7.47 -0.16 14.47
N PRO A 228 6.92 0.77 15.28
CA PRO A 228 5.59 0.63 15.86
C PRO A 228 4.51 0.48 14.79
N ILE A 229 3.35 -0.04 15.16
CA ILE A 229 2.16 -0.02 14.29
C ILE A 229 1.37 1.24 14.68
N SER A 230 1.29 2.23 13.78
CA SER A 230 0.68 3.56 14.04
C SER A 230 -0.82 3.48 14.28
N GLN A 231 -1.49 2.45 13.76
CA GLN A 231 -2.89 2.16 14.06
C GLN A 231 -3.02 0.66 14.28
N LYS A 232 -3.41 0.27 15.50
CA LYS A 232 -3.89 -1.08 15.76
C LYS A 232 -5.09 -1.26 14.82
N PRO A 233 -5.09 -2.18 13.85
CA PRO A 233 -6.36 -2.56 13.28
C PRO A 233 -7.12 -3.16 14.47
N ASP A 234 -8.18 -2.48 14.90
CA ASP A 234 -9.13 -2.98 15.90
C ASP A 234 -9.88 -4.16 15.27
N ILE A 235 -9.16 -5.24 15.02
CA ILE A 235 -9.71 -6.55 14.73
C ILE A 235 -10.17 -7.03 16.09
N PHE A 236 -11.47 -6.81 16.33
CA PHE A 236 -12.25 -7.05 17.54
C PHE A 236 -11.58 -7.98 18.57
N TYR A 237 -11.48 -7.51 19.82
CA TYR A 237 -11.25 -8.38 20.96
C TYR A 237 -12.41 -9.38 21.05
N TYR A 238 -12.15 -10.65 20.72
CA TYR A 238 -13.18 -11.67 20.77
C TYR A 238 -13.35 -12.16 22.22
N ASN A 239 -14.58 -12.05 22.73
CA ASN A 239 -15.00 -12.68 23.98
C ASN A 239 -15.29 -14.16 23.69
N TYR A 240 -14.56 -15.03 24.37
CA TYR A 240 -14.75 -16.49 24.33
C TYR A 240 -16.05 -16.87 25.03
N PRO A 241 -16.66 -18.02 24.68
CA PRO A 241 -17.82 -18.51 25.39
C PRO A 241 -17.45 -18.71 26.85
N LYS A 242 -18.35 -18.35 27.78
CA LYS A 242 -18.20 -18.67 29.20
C LYS A 242 -18.20 -20.18 29.33
N VAL A 243 -17.04 -20.77 29.54
CA VAL A 243 -16.95 -22.20 29.84
C VAL A 243 -17.42 -22.42 31.28
N SER A 244 -17.96 -23.61 31.54
CA SER A 244 -18.50 -24.04 32.84
C SER A 244 -17.71 -23.49 34.05
N PRO A 245 -18.38 -22.89 35.05
CA PRO A 245 -17.75 -22.11 36.13
C PRO A 245 -16.91 -22.92 37.14
N ASN A 246 -16.83 -24.24 37.03
CA ASN A 246 -16.33 -25.10 38.12
C ASN A 246 -14.90 -25.67 37.93
N GLN A 247 -14.06 -25.09 37.07
CA GLN A 247 -12.64 -25.43 37.02
C GLN A 247 -11.76 -24.20 37.25
N PRO A 248 -10.83 -24.22 38.22
CA PRO A 248 -9.84 -23.15 38.38
C PRO A 248 -8.95 -23.14 37.13
N ARG A 249 -9.18 -22.16 36.25
CA ARG A 249 -8.41 -22.02 35.02
C ARG A 249 -7.14 -21.23 35.31
N THR A 250 -6.01 -21.90 35.22
CA THR A 250 -4.73 -21.20 35.04
C THR A 250 -4.79 -20.47 33.70
N THR A 251 -4.98 -19.16 33.73
CA THR A 251 -4.94 -18.34 32.51
C THR A 251 -3.50 -18.28 32.02
N LEU A 252 -3.30 -18.55 30.72
CA LEU A 252 -1.99 -18.35 30.12
C LEU A 252 -1.71 -16.85 30.05
N VAL A 253 -0.56 -16.44 30.56
CA VAL A 253 -0.10 -15.04 30.52
C VAL A 253 1.25 -14.93 29.81
N CYS A 254 1.47 -13.81 29.14
CA CYS A 254 2.76 -13.52 28.51
C CYS A 254 3.75 -13.01 29.57
N LYS A 255 5.01 -12.73 29.18
CA LYS A 255 6.02 -12.15 30.08
C LYS A 255 5.62 -10.83 30.75
N ASN A 256 4.65 -10.11 30.18
CA ASN A 256 4.13 -8.83 30.70
C ASN A 256 2.78 -9.00 31.40
N SER A 257 2.42 -10.23 31.81
CA SER A 257 1.16 -10.54 32.51
C SER A 257 -0.12 -10.29 31.71
N HIS A 258 -0.04 -10.05 30.40
CA HIS A 258 -1.24 -10.00 29.54
C HIS A 258 -1.76 -11.41 29.30
N VAL A 259 -3.08 -11.58 29.39
CA VAL A 259 -3.75 -12.85 29.14
C VAL A 259 -3.65 -13.22 27.65
N LEU A 260 -3.19 -14.44 27.36
CA LEU A 260 -3.20 -15.01 26.02
C LEU A 260 -4.60 -15.47 25.67
N LYS A 261 -5.00 -15.20 24.43
CA LYS A 261 -6.29 -15.56 23.85
C LYS A 261 -6.07 -16.59 22.74
N TRP A 262 -6.91 -17.61 22.64
CA TRP A 262 -6.83 -18.59 21.55
C TRP A 262 -7.34 -18.00 20.23
N THR A 263 -6.45 -17.57 19.36
CA THR A 263 -6.81 -16.88 18.12
C THR A 263 -6.66 -17.79 16.92
N ASN A 264 -7.76 -18.00 16.20
CA ASN A 264 -7.79 -18.74 14.94
C ASN A 264 -7.29 -17.91 13.74
N ASP A 265 -7.27 -16.57 13.89
CA ASP A 265 -6.79 -15.63 12.89
C ASP A 265 -5.29 -15.33 13.00
N CYS A 266 -4.55 -16.04 13.85
CA CYS A 266 -3.13 -15.76 14.10
C CYS A 266 -2.26 -15.74 12.84
N PRO A 267 -2.34 -16.73 11.93
CA PRO A 267 -1.57 -16.68 10.68
C PRO A 267 -1.89 -15.45 9.84
N PHE A 268 -3.16 -15.04 9.81
CA PHE A 268 -3.62 -13.85 9.08
C PHE A 268 -3.05 -12.58 9.71
N TYR A 269 -3.15 -12.47 11.03
CA TYR A 269 -2.57 -11.36 11.77
C TYR A 269 -1.07 -11.21 11.50
N TYR A 270 -0.32 -12.31 11.55
CA TYR A 270 1.12 -12.32 11.27
C TYR A 270 1.46 -11.97 9.82
N MET A 271 0.67 -12.45 8.85
CA MET A 271 0.87 -12.05 7.46
C MET A 271 0.68 -10.54 7.28
N ASN A 272 -0.36 -9.97 7.88
CA ASN A 272 -0.64 -8.54 7.73
C ASN A 272 0.37 -7.65 8.45
N THR A 273 0.88 -8.10 9.61
CA THR A 273 1.71 -7.27 10.49
C THR A 273 3.21 -7.48 10.29
N VAL A 274 3.61 -8.70 9.94
CA VAL A 274 5.01 -9.16 9.81
C VAL A 274 5.32 -9.64 8.38
N GLY A 275 4.32 -9.86 7.52
CA GLY A 275 4.53 -10.39 6.17
C GLY A 275 4.91 -11.88 6.15
N SER A 276 4.66 -12.61 7.25
CA SER A 276 5.00 -14.03 7.37
C SER A 276 3.83 -14.83 7.93
N TRP A 277 3.71 -16.08 7.49
CA TRP A 277 2.80 -17.07 8.08
C TRP A 277 3.39 -17.76 9.30
N GLU A 278 4.72 -17.70 9.44
CA GLU A 278 5.43 -18.44 10.47
C GLU A 278 5.29 -17.77 11.83
N ILE A 279 4.68 -18.51 12.75
CA ILE A 279 4.51 -18.15 14.15
C ILE A 279 5.51 -18.98 14.95
N LYS A 280 6.26 -18.34 15.85
CA LYS A 280 7.22 -19.02 16.72
C LYS A 280 6.66 -19.18 18.13
N CYS A 281 6.48 -20.42 18.57
CA CYS A 281 6.07 -20.71 19.94
C CYS A 281 7.17 -20.24 20.91
N LYS A 282 6.83 -19.37 21.86
CA LYS A 282 7.78 -18.84 22.84
C LYS A 282 8.22 -19.86 23.90
N LYS A 283 7.48 -20.96 24.07
CA LYS A 283 7.83 -22.04 25.01
C LYS A 283 8.76 -23.08 24.37
N CYS A 284 8.36 -23.71 23.25
CA CYS A 284 9.14 -24.77 22.62
C CYS A 284 10.01 -24.32 21.44
N ASN A 285 9.96 -23.03 21.06
CA ASN A 285 10.65 -22.47 19.88
C ASN A 285 10.26 -23.06 18.52
N THR A 286 9.29 -23.97 18.47
CA THR A 286 8.78 -24.55 17.21
C THR A 286 8.10 -23.48 16.36
N LEU A 287 8.40 -23.49 15.07
CA LEU A 287 7.69 -22.70 14.06
C LEU A 287 6.44 -23.44 13.60
N PHE A 288 5.32 -22.75 13.53
CA PHE A 288 4.04 -23.28 13.07
C PHE A 288 3.25 -22.20 12.33
N SER A 289 2.14 -22.56 11.69
CA SER A 289 1.28 -21.63 10.95
C SER A 289 -0.18 -22.03 11.12
N SER A 290 -0.66 -21.95 12.36
CA SER A 290 -1.99 -22.38 12.77
C SER A 290 -2.50 -21.49 13.90
N SER A 291 -3.74 -21.73 14.33
CA SER A 291 -4.30 -21.17 15.56
C SER A 291 -3.36 -21.41 16.75
N CYS A 292 -3.26 -20.44 17.66
CA CYS A 292 -2.47 -20.55 18.89
C CYS A 292 -3.01 -19.66 20.00
N TRP A 293 -2.44 -19.82 21.19
CA TRP A 293 -2.59 -18.87 22.28
C TRP A 293 -1.70 -17.67 21.98
N HIS A 294 -2.30 -16.50 21.80
CA HIS A 294 -1.63 -15.31 21.31
C HIS A 294 -1.91 -14.11 22.22
N CYS A 295 -0.86 -13.32 22.45
CA CYS A 295 -0.96 -11.99 22.99
C CYS A 295 -0.68 -10.98 21.88
N ARG A 296 -1.71 -10.28 21.40
CA ARG A 296 -1.61 -9.26 20.34
C ARG A 296 -0.69 -8.09 20.70
N GLU A 297 -0.59 -7.77 21.99
CA GLU A 297 0.23 -6.66 22.46
C GLU A 297 1.74 -7.00 22.48
N CYS A 298 2.07 -8.24 22.85
CA CYS A 298 3.46 -8.66 23.05
C CYS A 298 4.01 -9.52 21.91
N LEU A 299 3.16 -9.92 20.94
CA LEU A 299 3.47 -10.95 19.95
C LEU A 299 4.03 -12.21 20.61
N TRP A 300 3.35 -12.63 21.67
CA TRP A 300 3.74 -13.78 22.48
C TRP A 300 2.80 -14.94 22.20
N ASP A 301 3.34 -15.94 21.51
CA ASP A 301 2.59 -17.08 21.01
C ASP A 301 2.97 -18.36 21.73
N ILE A 302 1.97 -19.16 22.09
CA ILE A 302 2.13 -20.50 22.64
C ILE A 302 1.35 -21.45 21.74
N CYS A 303 2.04 -22.41 21.12
CA CYS A 303 1.40 -23.41 20.28
C CYS A 303 0.43 -24.27 21.11
N GLU A 304 -0.49 -24.94 20.44
CA GLU A 304 -1.49 -25.79 21.08
C GLU A 304 -0.89 -26.83 22.03
N LYS A 305 0.12 -27.57 21.57
CA LYS A 305 0.81 -28.59 22.37
C LYS A 305 1.35 -27.98 23.67
N CYS A 306 2.04 -26.85 23.57
CA CYS A 306 2.57 -26.16 24.74
C CYS A 306 1.49 -25.59 25.66
N GLY A 307 0.33 -25.19 25.12
CA GLY A 307 -0.83 -24.81 25.91
C GLY A 307 -1.40 -26.01 26.68
N LEU A 308 -1.52 -27.16 26.03
CA LEU A 308 -1.96 -28.41 26.66
C LEU A 308 -1.00 -28.86 27.76
N ASP A 309 0.32 -28.77 27.54
CA ASP A 309 1.36 -29.03 28.56
C ASP A 309 1.26 -28.06 29.76
N LEU A 310 0.53 -26.94 29.62
CA LEU A 310 0.22 -25.97 30.67
C LEU A 310 -1.24 -26.12 31.16
N ASN A 311 -1.84 -27.29 30.95
CA ASN A 311 -3.24 -27.61 31.29
C ASN A 311 -4.28 -26.68 30.65
N GLN A 312 -3.95 -26.07 29.52
CA GLN A 312 -4.84 -25.18 28.79
C GLN A 312 -5.26 -25.80 27.45
N LYS A 313 -6.44 -26.45 27.42
CA LYS A 313 -7.01 -27.01 26.19
C LYS A 313 -7.47 -25.89 25.25
N ALA A 314 -7.08 -25.98 23.97
CA ALA A 314 -7.57 -25.09 22.93
C ALA A 314 -9.11 -25.19 22.80
N PRO A 315 -9.85 -24.07 22.80
CA PRO A 315 -11.26 -24.09 22.46
C PRO A 315 -11.38 -24.29 20.95
N LYS A 316 -11.44 -25.56 20.52
CA LYS A 316 -11.64 -25.98 19.12
C LYS A 316 -13.03 -26.60 18.96
N LEU A 317 -13.66 -26.30 17.84
CA LEU A 317 -14.90 -26.97 17.46
C LEU A 317 -14.48 -28.32 16.87
N SER A 318 -14.91 -29.42 17.48
CA SER A 318 -14.54 -30.77 17.05
C SER A 318 -15.76 -31.60 16.67
N CYS A 319 -15.58 -32.57 15.79
CA CYS A 319 -16.63 -33.54 15.47
C CYS A 319 -16.73 -34.61 16.57
N THR A 320 -17.60 -35.61 16.40
CA THR A 320 -17.78 -36.71 17.37
C THR A 320 -16.55 -37.60 17.54
N LYS A 321 -15.57 -37.54 16.64
CA LYS A 321 -14.28 -38.24 16.72
C LYS A 321 -13.11 -37.33 17.14
N ASP A 322 -13.42 -36.14 17.67
CA ASP A 322 -12.45 -35.12 18.09
C ASP A 322 -11.54 -34.57 16.97
N HIS A 323 -11.95 -34.68 15.70
CA HIS A 323 -11.29 -33.96 14.61
C HIS A 323 -11.72 -32.49 14.62
N GLU A 324 -10.76 -31.57 14.48
CA GLU A 324 -11.01 -30.13 14.37
C GLU A 324 -11.83 -29.81 13.12
N LEU A 325 -12.88 -29.01 13.27
CA LEU A 325 -13.65 -28.49 12.16
C LEU A 325 -12.94 -27.25 11.60
N VAL A 326 -12.93 -27.16 10.28
CA VAL A 326 -12.34 -26.04 9.54
C VAL A 326 -13.45 -25.15 9.01
N TRP A 327 -13.34 -23.85 9.23
CA TRP A 327 -14.26 -22.88 8.64
C TRP A 327 -14.01 -22.77 7.13
N GLY A 328 -15.05 -22.90 6.33
CA GLY A 328 -14.94 -22.75 4.89
C GLY A 328 -16.28 -22.84 4.17
N ILE A 329 -16.19 -22.91 2.84
CA ILE A 329 -17.33 -23.17 1.97
C ILE A 329 -17.67 -24.65 2.02
N SER A 330 -18.96 -24.98 2.07
CA SER A 330 -19.37 -26.39 1.95
C SER A 330 -19.02 -26.94 0.57
N ASN A 331 -18.48 -28.16 0.52
CA ASN A 331 -18.27 -28.90 -0.73
C ASN A 331 -19.60 -29.30 -1.39
N ASN A 332 -20.68 -29.36 -0.61
CA ASN A 332 -22.01 -29.71 -1.10
C ASN A 332 -22.78 -28.43 -1.47
N ALA A 333 -23.77 -28.56 -2.37
CA ALA A 333 -24.66 -27.44 -2.70
C ALA A 333 -25.37 -26.90 -1.44
N THR A 334 -25.83 -27.83 -0.60
CA THR A 334 -26.42 -27.59 0.72
C THR A 334 -25.77 -28.51 1.76
N PHE A 335 -25.80 -28.13 3.03
CA PHE A 335 -25.40 -28.99 4.14
C PHE A 335 -26.43 -28.93 5.27
N THR A 336 -26.52 -29.99 6.06
CA THR A 336 -27.36 -30.02 7.26
C THR A 336 -26.48 -29.84 8.49
N CYS A 337 -26.70 -28.76 9.24
CA CYS A 337 -25.99 -28.53 10.49
C CYS A 337 -26.26 -29.68 11.48
N LYS A 338 -25.21 -30.35 11.98
CA LYS A 338 -25.36 -31.50 12.87
C LYS A 338 -25.94 -31.13 14.24
N ILE A 339 -25.91 -29.84 14.61
CA ILE A 339 -26.39 -29.31 15.89
C ILE A 339 -27.86 -28.89 15.79
N CYS A 340 -28.19 -27.89 14.96
CA CYS A 340 -29.57 -27.38 14.86
C CYS A 340 -30.43 -28.11 13.83
N LYS A 341 -29.85 -28.98 12.99
CA LYS A 341 -30.52 -29.71 11.89
C LYS A 341 -31.06 -28.84 10.76
N ASN A 342 -30.83 -27.53 10.77
CA ASN A 342 -31.18 -26.65 9.65
C ASN A 342 -30.29 -26.93 8.44
N GLU A 343 -30.87 -26.79 7.26
CA GLU A 343 -30.13 -26.75 5.99
C GLU A 343 -29.61 -25.35 5.71
N ASP A 344 -28.40 -25.27 5.18
CA ASP A 344 -27.72 -24.02 4.82
C ASP A 344 -26.89 -24.26 3.54
N LYS A 345 -26.58 -23.19 2.82
CA LYS A 345 -25.91 -23.24 1.50
C LYS A 345 -24.57 -22.52 1.50
N ASP A 346 -24.30 -21.73 2.53
CA ASP A 346 -23.21 -20.77 2.50
C ASP A 346 -21.95 -21.38 3.08
N PHE A 347 -21.79 -21.25 4.39
CA PHE A 347 -20.53 -21.52 5.08
C PHE A 347 -20.74 -22.40 6.30
N GLU A 348 -19.76 -23.27 6.51
CA GLU A 348 -19.79 -24.22 7.59
C GLU A 348 -18.43 -24.35 8.23
N TRP A 349 -18.47 -24.70 9.51
CA TRP A 349 -17.40 -25.46 10.12
C TRP A 349 -17.57 -26.90 9.67
N ASN A 350 -16.60 -27.45 8.95
CA ASN A 350 -16.69 -28.80 8.41
C ASN A 350 -15.49 -29.66 8.84
N CYS A 351 -15.78 -30.90 9.18
CA CYS A 351 -14.81 -31.98 9.21
C CYS A 351 -15.06 -32.89 8.00
N GLU A 352 -14.23 -32.72 6.97
CA GLU A 352 -14.30 -33.50 5.72
C GLU A 352 -14.22 -35.02 5.99
N GLU A 353 -13.36 -35.42 6.93
CA GLU A 353 -13.13 -36.83 7.27
C GLU A 353 -14.36 -37.51 7.91
N CYS A 354 -15.22 -36.75 8.58
CA CYS A 354 -16.42 -37.27 9.25
C CYS A 354 -17.72 -36.83 8.59
N ASN A 355 -17.66 -36.03 7.52
CA ASN A 355 -18.82 -35.33 6.95
C ASN A 355 -19.68 -34.66 8.04
N TYR A 356 -19.00 -33.93 8.94
CA TYR A 356 -19.61 -33.30 10.10
C TYR A 356 -19.57 -31.78 9.94
N SER A 357 -20.76 -31.21 9.73
CA SER A 357 -20.95 -29.79 9.45
C SER A 357 -21.67 -29.07 10.58
N VAL A 358 -21.23 -27.86 10.88
CA VAL A 358 -21.89 -26.95 11.84
C VAL A 358 -22.05 -25.59 11.18
N CYS A 359 -23.29 -25.09 11.13
CA CYS A 359 -23.56 -23.77 10.56
C CYS A 359 -22.92 -22.66 11.40
N LYS A 360 -22.81 -21.47 10.79
CA LYS A 360 -22.25 -20.28 11.43
C LYS A 360 -22.85 -20.00 12.81
N ASP A 361 -24.18 -19.92 12.88
CA ASP A 361 -24.90 -19.55 14.10
C ASP A 361 -24.66 -20.55 15.24
N CYS A 362 -24.62 -21.85 14.91
CA CYS A 362 -24.29 -22.87 15.90
C CYS A 362 -22.85 -22.73 16.37
N GLY A 363 -21.89 -22.55 15.46
CA GLY A 363 -20.49 -22.27 15.83
C GLY A 363 -20.39 -21.06 16.77
N GLU A 364 -21.07 -19.96 16.45
CA GLU A 364 -21.05 -18.72 17.23
C GLU A 364 -21.70 -18.87 18.61
N LYS A 365 -22.75 -19.71 18.75
CA LYS A 365 -23.32 -20.07 20.06
C LYS A 365 -22.33 -20.83 20.94
N PHE A 366 -21.45 -21.63 20.35
CA PHE A 366 -20.29 -22.24 21.03
C PHE A 366 -19.09 -21.30 21.09
N GLY A 367 -19.27 -20.02 20.76
CA GLY A 367 -18.25 -18.98 20.82
C GLY A 367 -17.15 -19.07 19.76
N TYR A 368 -17.38 -19.84 18.70
CA TYR A 368 -16.55 -19.86 17.50
C TYR A 368 -17.06 -18.82 16.52
N LYS A 369 -16.24 -17.81 16.24
CA LYS A 369 -16.57 -16.82 15.21
C LYS A 369 -16.00 -17.25 13.87
N ALA A 370 -16.84 -17.17 12.85
CA ALA A 370 -16.42 -17.28 11.46
C ALA A 370 -15.26 -16.32 11.19
N THR A 371 -14.26 -16.78 10.43
CA THR A 371 -13.18 -15.89 9.97
C THR A 371 -13.74 -15.01 8.87
N LEU A 372 -14.32 -13.88 9.26
CA LEU A 372 -14.77 -12.83 8.37
C LEU A 372 -13.70 -11.75 8.35
N TRP A 373 -13.40 -11.24 7.16
CA TRP A 373 -12.55 -10.06 7.07
C TRP A 373 -13.34 -8.87 7.59
N PRO A 374 -12.78 -8.08 8.52
CA PRO A 374 -13.43 -6.84 8.92
C PRO A 374 -13.62 -5.94 7.69
N ASN A 375 -14.74 -5.22 7.62
CA ASN A 375 -14.94 -4.20 6.61
C ASN A 375 -13.98 -3.05 6.92
N LEU A 376 -12.79 -3.11 6.34
CA LEU A 376 -11.75 -2.10 6.50
C LEU A 376 -11.53 -1.35 5.18
N CYS A 377 -11.25 -0.07 5.26
CA CYS A 377 -10.76 0.71 4.12
C CYS A 377 -9.31 0.30 3.76
N ALA A 378 -8.76 0.87 2.68
CA ALA A 378 -7.37 0.66 2.28
C ALA A 378 -6.34 1.02 3.36
N ASN A 379 -6.70 1.92 4.29
CA ASN A 379 -5.86 2.33 5.41
C ASN A 379 -6.07 1.48 6.69
N GLY A 380 -6.95 0.46 6.64
CA GLY A 380 -7.21 -0.41 7.78
C GLY A 380 -8.21 0.14 8.80
N HIS A 381 -8.90 1.24 8.52
CA HIS A 381 -9.96 1.80 9.36
C HIS A 381 -11.28 1.05 9.17
N SER A 382 -12.09 0.97 10.22
CA SER A 382 -13.42 0.35 10.16
C SER A 382 -14.37 1.12 9.26
N LEU A 383 -15.11 0.39 8.43
CA LEU A 383 -16.20 0.90 7.61
C LEU A 383 -17.53 0.67 8.31
N THR A 384 -18.38 1.70 8.30
CA THR A 384 -19.72 1.68 8.87
C THR A 384 -20.76 1.92 7.79
N ILE A 385 -21.93 1.29 7.91
CA ILE A 385 -23.03 1.53 6.96
C ILE A 385 -23.56 2.95 7.17
N GLN A 386 -23.67 3.74 6.11
CA GLN A 386 -24.26 5.09 6.12
C GLN A 386 -25.38 5.16 5.08
N SER A 387 -26.60 5.46 5.53
CA SER A 387 -27.79 5.56 4.68
C SER A 387 -28.06 6.96 4.13
N ASP A 388 -27.45 7.99 4.72
CA ASP A 388 -27.64 9.41 4.39
C ASP A 388 -26.42 10.04 3.70
N ILE A 389 -25.51 9.20 3.19
CA ILE A 389 -24.22 9.64 2.64
C ILE A 389 -24.39 10.61 1.47
N GLN A 390 -25.46 10.46 0.67
CA GLN A 390 -25.71 11.30 -0.49
C GLN A 390 -26.01 12.75 -0.11
N ALA A 391 -26.79 12.97 0.96
CA ALA A 391 -27.07 14.33 1.45
C ALA A 391 -25.79 14.99 1.98
N LYS A 392 -25.00 14.25 2.78
CA LYS A 392 -23.71 14.71 3.32
C LYS A 392 -22.74 15.11 2.21
N TYR A 393 -22.62 14.29 1.16
CA TYR A 393 -21.72 14.55 0.04
C TYR A 393 -22.23 15.68 -0.86
N GLN A 394 -23.53 15.76 -1.11
CA GLN A 394 -24.12 16.85 -1.87
C GLN A 394 -23.91 18.20 -1.19
N GLU A 395 -24.07 18.26 0.14
CA GLU A 395 -23.82 19.47 0.92
C GLU A 395 -22.33 19.85 0.95
N LYS A 396 -21.44 18.88 1.20
CA LYS A 396 -20.00 19.12 1.38
C LYS A 396 -19.26 19.37 0.05
N TYR A 397 -19.68 18.70 -1.03
CA TYR A 397 -18.91 18.62 -2.28
C TYR A 397 -19.72 18.95 -3.53
N GLY A 398 -21.05 19.10 -3.45
CA GLY A 398 -21.90 19.36 -4.62
C GLY A 398 -22.03 18.17 -5.58
N LYS A 399 -21.65 16.95 -5.15
CA LYS A 399 -21.73 15.72 -5.94
C LYS A 399 -22.01 14.52 -5.04
N GLY A 400 -22.52 13.42 -5.61
CA GLY A 400 -22.69 12.15 -4.91
C GLY A 400 -21.38 11.48 -4.51
N PRO A 401 -21.42 10.54 -3.54
CA PRO A 401 -20.28 9.71 -3.19
C PRO A 401 -19.96 8.73 -4.32
N ILE A 402 -18.66 8.40 -4.47
CA ILE A 402 -18.16 7.47 -5.48
C ILE A 402 -17.56 6.28 -4.74
N CYS A 403 -17.88 5.07 -5.19
CA CYS A 403 -17.27 3.86 -4.67
C CYS A 403 -15.80 3.80 -5.06
N GLU A 404 -14.90 3.83 -4.08
CA GLU A 404 -13.44 3.78 -4.29
C GLU A 404 -12.96 2.46 -4.89
N LYS A 405 -13.83 1.43 -4.95
CA LYS A 405 -13.48 0.12 -5.49
C LYS A 405 -13.90 -0.09 -6.95
N CYS A 406 -15.07 0.40 -7.34
CA CYS A 406 -15.63 0.20 -8.68
C CYS A 406 -15.90 1.50 -9.44
N GLU A 407 -15.56 2.64 -8.84
CA GLU A 407 -15.71 3.99 -9.40
C GLU A 407 -17.16 4.37 -9.77
N ALA A 408 -18.14 3.58 -9.35
CA ALA A 408 -19.54 3.85 -9.58
C ALA A 408 -20.08 4.86 -8.55
N GLU A 409 -20.99 5.72 -8.99
CA GLU A 409 -21.73 6.60 -8.09
C GLU A 409 -22.60 5.78 -7.14
N ILE A 410 -22.68 6.20 -5.88
CA ILE A 410 -23.42 5.51 -4.84
C ILE A 410 -24.76 6.23 -4.60
N HIS A 411 -25.86 5.56 -4.95
CA HIS A 411 -27.23 6.07 -4.81
C HIS A 411 -28.02 5.47 -3.63
N GLU A 412 -27.41 4.53 -2.89
CA GLU A 412 -28.03 3.86 -1.75
C GLU A 412 -27.07 3.86 -0.55
N ASP A 413 -27.39 3.17 0.54
CA ASP A 413 -26.46 3.02 1.66
C ASP A 413 -25.09 2.52 1.16
N CYS A 414 -24.03 3.12 1.69
CA CYS A 414 -22.66 2.71 1.43
C CYS A 414 -22.02 2.21 2.72
N TYR A 415 -20.81 1.67 2.60
CA TYR A 415 -19.92 1.49 3.72
C TYR A 415 -18.87 2.60 3.67
N HIS A 416 -18.89 3.45 4.68
CA HIS A 416 -18.10 4.66 4.77
C HIS A 416 -17.07 4.57 5.91
N CYS A 417 -15.86 5.05 5.64
CA CYS A 417 -14.83 5.26 6.63
C CYS A 417 -14.86 6.71 7.16
N ASN A 418 -15.20 6.87 8.44
CA ASN A 418 -15.23 8.19 9.08
C ASN A 418 -13.84 8.83 9.27
N GLU A 419 -12.75 8.06 9.11
CA GLU A 419 -11.38 8.56 9.30
C GLU A 419 -10.73 9.08 8.01
N CYS A 420 -11.05 8.51 6.85
CA CYS A 420 -10.40 8.85 5.59
C CYS A 420 -11.35 9.15 4.43
N ASP A 421 -12.65 9.33 4.69
CA ASP A 421 -13.68 9.57 3.68
C ASP A 421 -13.68 8.48 2.56
N PHE A 422 -13.30 7.25 2.90
CA PHE A 422 -13.29 6.12 1.96
C PHE A 422 -14.66 5.45 1.90
N ASP A 423 -15.25 5.38 0.71
CA ASP A 423 -16.59 4.86 0.48
C ASP A 423 -16.58 3.64 -0.44
N ILE A 424 -17.36 2.61 -0.09
CA ILE A 424 -17.63 1.47 -0.98
C ILE A 424 -19.13 1.20 -1.07
N CYS A 425 -19.59 0.88 -2.28
CA CYS A 425 -20.99 0.53 -2.51
C CYS A 425 -21.33 -0.85 -1.89
N LYS A 426 -22.63 -1.11 -1.67
CA LYS A 426 -23.12 -2.41 -1.17
C LYS A 426 -22.62 -3.60 -1.98
N LYS A 427 -22.52 -3.48 -3.31
CA LYS A 427 -22.04 -4.57 -4.17
C LYS A 427 -20.58 -4.93 -3.89
N CYS A 428 -19.70 -3.93 -3.80
CA CYS A 428 -18.29 -4.14 -3.47
C CYS A 428 -18.10 -4.62 -2.02
N SER A 429 -18.87 -4.05 -1.09
CA SER A 429 -18.88 -4.52 0.31
C SER A 429 -19.41 -5.95 0.43
N GLY A 430 -20.41 -6.33 -0.35
CA GLY A 430 -20.93 -7.70 -0.41
C GLY A 430 -19.86 -8.71 -0.79
N TYR A 431 -18.94 -8.35 -1.68
CA TYR A 431 -17.75 -9.15 -1.96
C TYR A 431 -16.77 -9.16 -0.79
N ILE A 432 -16.44 -8.01 -0.19
CA ILE A 432 -15.51 -7.91 0.95
C ILE A 432 -16.01 -8.67 2.19
N ASN A 433 -17.32 -8.78 2.36
CA ASN A 433 -17.95 -9.54 3.44
C ASN A 433 -17.99 -11.04 3.17
N LYS A 434 -17.67 -11.50 1.96
CA LYS A 434 -17.59 -12.94 1.69
C LYS A 434 -16.44 -13.54 2.51
N PRO A 435 -16.66 -14.68 3.16
CA PRO A 435 -15.65 -15.40 3.92
C PRO A 435 -14.37 -15.63 3.15
N LEU A 436 -13.28 -15.57 3.89
CA LEU A 436 -11.96 -15.90 3.37
C LEU A 436 -11.82 -17.41 3.21
N GLY A 437 -10.92 -17.80 2.31
CA GLY A 437 -10.41 -19.16 2.30
C GLY A 437 -9.80 -19.56 3.64
N PRO A 438 -9.76 -20.85 3.98
CA PRO A 438 -9.04 -21.31 5.15
C PRO A 438 -7.55 -21.03 4.95
N HIS A 439 -6.82 -20.74 6.03
CA HIS A 439 -5.37 -20.59 5.94
C HIS A 439 -4.75 -21.87 5.38
N PRO A 440 -4.01 -21.82 4.25
CA PRO A 440 -3.43 -20.63 3.61
C PRO A 440 -4.06 -20.24 2.27
N CYS A 441 -5.17 -20.86 1.87
CA CYS A 441 -5.88 -20.62 0.61
C CYS A 441 -6.53 -19.23 0.46
N PHE A 442 -6.19 -18.27 1.31
CA PHE A 442 -6.90 -17.00 1.33
C PHE A 442 -6.15 -15.88 0.62
N VAL A 443 -4.96 -16.11 0.07
CA VAL A 443 -4.28 -15.12 -0.77
C VAL A 443 -3.92 -15.70 -2.14
N CYS A 444 -4.07 -14.90 -3.19
CA CYS A 444 -3.52 -15.21 -4.52
C CYS A 444 -2.01 -14.92 -4.58
N THR A 445 -1.35 -15.16 -5.72
CA THR A 445 0.08 -14.85 -5.88
C THR A 445 0.45 -13.39 -5.73
N GLU A 446 -0.50 -12.50 -5.97
CA GLU A 446 -0.29 -11.06 -5.80
C GLU A 446 -0.52 -10.61 -4.35
N GLY A 447 -0.88 -11.54 -3.45
CA GLY A 447 -1.19 -11.24 -2.05
C GLY A 447 -2.61 -10.72 -1.80
N HIS A 448 -3.46 -10.64 -2.83
CA HIS A 448 -4.86 -10.26 -2.67
C HIS A 448 -5.67 -11.38 -2.01
N TYR A 449 -6.71 -11.00 -1.26
CA TYR A 449 -7.55 -11.96 -0.56
C TYR A 449 -8.44 -12.77 -1.53
N LEU A 450 -8.40 -14.09 -1.36
CA LEU A 450 -9.32 -15.04 -1.96
C LEU A 450 -10.54 -15.20 -1.07
N ARG A 451 -11.68 -14.94 -1.66
CA ARG A 451 -12.98 -14.98 -0.99
C ARG A 451 -13.82 -16.06 -1.60
N SER A 452 -14.71 -16.60 -0.80
CA SER A 452 -15.69 -17.54 -1.31
C SER A 452 -16.52 -16.91 -2.42
N PHE A 453 -16.83 -17.69 -3.43
CA PHE A 453 -17.62 -17.25 -4.55
C PHE A 453 -18.60 -18.35 -4.95
N HIS A 454 -19.82 -17.92 -5.24
CA HIS A 454 -20.90 -18.74 -5.76
C HIS A 454 -21.28 -18.10 -7.09
N SER A 455 -21.14 -18.86 -8.17
CA SER A 455 -21.46 -18.35 -9.50
C SER A 455 -21.85 -19.48 -10.42
N ASP A 456 -22.80 -19.20 -11.29
CA ASP A 456 -23.11 -20.02 -12.47
C ASP A 456 -22.11 -19.79 -13.60
N THR A 457 -21.30 -18.72 -13.50
CA THR A 457 -20.26 -18.44 -14.50
C THR A 457 -19.09 -19.40 -14.35
N GLU A 458 -18.71 -20.01 -15.45
CA GLU A 458 -17.53 -20.88 -15.51
C GLU A 458 -16.26 -20.07 -15.16
N SER A 459 -15.50 -20.55 -14.19
CA SER A 459 -14.15 -20.05 -13.88
C SER A 459 -13.17 -21.20 -13.97
N VAL A 460 -11.93 -20.95 -14.37
CA VAL A 460 -10.89 -21.99 -14.45
C VAL A 460 -9.99 -21.89 -13.24
N CYS A 461 -9.83 -23.00 -12.52
CA CYS A 461 -8.92 -23.08 -11.39
C CYS A 461 -7.47 -22.81 -11.84
N ASN A 462 -6.82 -21.78 -11.30
CA ASN A 462 -5.43 -21.47 -11.62
C ASN A 462 -4.45 -22.56 -11.15
N SER A 463 -4.88 -23.46 -10.26
CA SER A 463 -4.08 -24.60 -9.81
C SER A 463 -4.13 -25.79 -10.77
N CYS A 464 -5.29 -26.44 -10.86
CA CYS A 464 -5.44 -27.67 -11.63
C CYS A 464 -5.85 -27.45 -13.09
N SER A 465 -6.16 -26.20 -13.49
CA SER A 465 -6.70 -25.85 -14.80
C SER A 465 -8.04 -26.49 -15.14
N SER A 466 -8.70 -27.14 -14.19
CA SER A 466 -10.06 -27.64 -14.33
C SER A 466 -11.06 -26.50 -14.16
N GLN A 467 -12.22 -26.63 -14.80
CA GLN A 467 -13.37 -25.78 -14.54
C GLN A 467 -13.78 -25.90 -13.07
N CYS A 468 -13.91 -24.76 -12.40
CA CYS A 468 -14.47 -24.68 -11.06
C CYS A 468 -15.98 -24.97 -11.14
N GLY A 469 -16.47 -25.78 -10.19
CA GLY A 469 -17.91 -25.95 -10.01
C GLY A 469 -18.58 -24.68 -9.46
N PHE A 470 -19.81 -24.81 -8.99
CA PHE A 470 -20.61 -23.70 -8.47
C PHE A 470 -19.96 -22.93 -7.29
N LYS A 471 -19.02 -23.56 -6.58
CA LYS A 471 -18.35 -23.01 -5.40
C LYS A 471 -16.83 -23.04 -5.59
N PHE A 472 -16.18 -21.91 -5.35
CA PHE A 472 -14.73 -21.76 -5.44
C PHE A 472 -14.25 -20.54 -4.65
N TYR A 473 -12.94 -20.37 -4.54
CA TYR A 473 -12.33 -19.17 -4.01
C TYR A 473 -11.85 -18.28 -5.15
N PHE A 474 -12.19 -17.00 -5.10
CA PHE A 474 -11.96 -16.04 -6.16
C PHE A 474 -11.37 -14.74 -5.62
N CYS A 475 -10.40 -14.19 -6.35
CA CYS A 475 -9.85 -12.86 -6.16
C CYS A 475 -10.43 -11.94 -7.24
N GLN A 476 -11.23 -10.94 -6.82
CA GLN A 476 -11.80 -9.96 -7.74
C GLN A 476 -10.75 -9.03 -8.33
N ASP A 477 -9.61 -8.84 -7.66
CA ASP A 477 -8.59 -7.88 -8.06
C ASP A 477 -7.73 -8.36 -9.22
N CYS A 478 -7.41 -9.66 -9.27
CA CYS A 478 -6.58 -10.24 -10.33
C CYS A 478 -7.23 -11.41 -11.09
N GLY A 479 -8.50 -11.71 -10.80
CA GLY A 479 -9.23 -12.82 -11.44
C GLY A 479 -8.72 -14.21 -11.03
N PHE A 480 -7.87 -14.30 -10.01
CA PHE A 480 -7.34 -15.58 -9.55
C PHE A 480 -8.46 -16.44 -8.94
N CYS A 481 -8.50 -17.71 -9.34
CA CYS A 481 -9.51 -18.67 -8.97
C CYS A 481 -8.88 -19.98 -8.46
N LEU A 482 -9.42 -20.52 -7.38
CA LEU A 482 -8.98 -21.77 -6.77
C LEU A 482 -10.20 -22.65 -6.45
N CYS A 483 -10.26 -23.83 -7.07
CA CYS A 483 -11.33 -24.79 -6.78
C CYS A 483 -11.21 -25.35 -5.35
N LEU A 484 -12.33 -25.85 -4.80
CA LEU A 484 -12.38 -26.36 -3.42
C LEU A 484 -11.39 -27.52 -3.19
N THR A 485 -11.24 -28.43 -4.15
CA THR A 485 -10.29 -29.54 -4.06
C THR A 485 -8.84 -29.05 -3.96
N CYS A 486 -8.47 -28.08 -4.79
CA CYS A 486 -7.12 -27.51 -4.74
C CYS A 486 -6.88 -26.75 -3.44
N CYS A 487 -7.89 -26.04 -2.91
CA CYS A 487 -7.76 -25.42 -1.61
C CYS A 487 -7.65 -26.46 -0.48
N SER A 488 -8.50 -27.49 -0.43
CA SER A 488 -8.42 -28.53 0.61
C SER A 488 -7.04 -29.21 0.61
N ASN A 489 -6.50 -29.50 -0.58
CA ASN A 489 -5.15 -30.04 -0.73
C ASN A 489 -4.07 -29.05 -0.23
N LEU A 490 -4.20 -27.76 -0.54
CA LEU A 490 -3.29 -26.72 -0.06
C LEU A 490 -3.32 -26.62 1.47
N TYR A 491 -4.52 -26.58 2.05
CA TYR A 491 -4.76 -26.57 3.48
C TYR A 491 -4.08 -27.78 4.14
N LYS A 492 -4.41 -29.00 3.70
CA LYS A 492 -3.84 -30.25 4.25
C LYS A 492 -2.32 -30.26 4.18
N ASN A 493 -1.72 -29.81 3.08
CA ASN A 493 -0.28 -29.81 2.91
C ASN A 493 0.46 -28.81 3.81
N ILE A 494 -0.19 -27.72 4.22
CA ILE A 494 0.45 -26.68 5.04
C ILE A 494 0.13 -26.85 6.51
N THR A 495 -1.10 -27.17 6.88
CA THR A 495 -1.50 -27.33 8.28
C THR A 495 -1.04 -28.65 8.87
N LYS A 496 -1.01 -29.76 8.11
CA LYS A 496 -0.54 -31.05 8.63
C LYS A 496 0.98 -31.11 8.83
N GLN A 497 1.72 -30.01 8.63
CA GLN A 497 3.14 -29.84 8.99
C GLN A 497 3.98 -31.12 8.84
N CYS A 498 3.81 -31.84 7.74
CA CYS A 498 4.91 -32.70 7.34
C CYS A 498 6.06 -31.70 7.16
N GLN A 499 7.09 -31.79 7.98
CA GLN A 499 8.31 -31.01 7.79
C GLN A 499 8.85 -31.45 6.44
N LYS A 500 8.39 -30.78 5.38
CA LYS A 500 8.79 -31.09 4.03
C LYS A 500 10.24 -30.67 4.00
N ILE A 501 11.11 -31.66 3.91
CA ILE A 501 12.54 -31.45 3.81
C ILE A 501 12.93 -31.53 2.34
N CYS A 502 13.81 -30.64 1.92
CA CYS A 502 14.48 -30.81 0.63
C CYS A 502 15.38 -32.06 0.67
N PRO A 503 15.94 -32.52 -0.48
CA PRO A 503 16.86 -33.65 -0.52
C PRO A 503 18.11 -33.51 0.37
N LYS A 504 18.45 -32.28 0.79
CA LYS A 504 19.56 -31.98 1.71
C LYS A 504 19.15 -31.95 3.20
N GLY A 505 17.90 -32.26 3.52
CA GLY A 505 17.38 -32.26 4.90
C GLY A 505 16.92 -30.88 5.42
N HIS A 506 17.05 -29.79 4.65
CA HIS A 506 16.58 -28.47 5.07
C HIS A 506 15.05 -28.35 5.00
N LYS A 507 14.46 -27.53 5.88
CA LYS A 507 13.03 -27.24 5.91
C LYS A 507 12.58 -26.49 4.65
N LEU A 508 11.42 -26.87 4.13
CA LEU A 508 10.67 -26.13 3.14
C LEU A 508 9.58 -25.29 3.82
N THR A 509 9.52 -24.02 3.46
CA THR A 509 8.50 -23.07 3.94
C THR A 509 7.62 -22.66 2.78
N TYR A 510 6.30 -22.65 3.00
CA TYR A 510 5.36 -22.20 1.99
C TYR A 510 5.44 -20.68 1.79
N ASN A 511 5.54 -20.25 0.54
CA ASN A 511 5.47 -18.88 0.11
C ASN A 511 4.34 -18.72 -0.94
N PRO A 512 3.25 -18.01 -0.63
CA PRO A 512 2.20 -17.74 -1.61
C PRO A 512 2.65 -16.79 -2.73
N GLN A 513 3.64 -15.93 -2.48
CA GLN A 513 4.11 -14.86 -3.36
C GLN A 513 5.38 -15.26 -4.11
N VAL A 514 5.31 -16.34 -4.88
CA VAL A 514 6.45 -16.86 -5.66
C VAL A 514 7.01 -15.80 -6.60
N THR A 515 6.14 -15.01 -7.23
CA THR A 515 6.49 -13.96 -8.19
C THR A 515 7.36 -12.86 -7.57
N GLN A 516 7.21 -12.58 -6.27
CA GLN A 516 8.07 -11.62 -5.58
C GLN A 516 9.50 -12.14 -5.38
N ARG A 517 9.66 -13.46 -5.21
CA ARG A 517 10.96 -14.10 -5.01
C ARG A 517 11.73 -14.26 -6.33
N TYR A 518 11.04 -14.64 -7.41
CA TYR A 518 11.67 -14.87 -8.71
C TYR A 518 11.29 -13.73 -9.66
N LYS A 519 12.21 -12.77 -9.84
CA LYS A 519 12.11 -11.80 -10.94
C LYS A 519 11.96 -12.58 -12.26
N GLU A 520 11.02 -12.18 -13.11
CA GLU A 520 10.84 -12.71 -14.49
C GLU A 520 10.26 -14.14 -14.62
N ASN A 521 9.41 -14.61 -13.70
CA ASN A 521 8.66 -15.88 -13.87
C ASN A 521 9.52 -17.16 -14.04
N LYS A 522 10.79 -17.14 -13.61
CA LYS A 522 11.73 -18.26 -13.76
C LYS A 522 11.61 -19.35 -12.69
N PHE A 523 10.52 -19.39 -11.91
CA PHE A 523 10.33 -20.49 -10.97
C PHE A 523 10.14 -21.79 -11.74
N LEU A 524 11.01 -22.77 -11.50
CA LEU A 524 10.84 -24.14 -11.99
C LEU A 524 10.74 -25.07 -10.78
N CYS A 525 9.67 -25.85 -10.74
CA CYS A 525 9.51 -26.87 -9.71
C CYS A 525 10.67 -27.88 -9.82
N ALA A 526 11.38 -28.12 -8.72
CA ALA A 526 12.53 -29.01 -8.69
C ALA A 526 12.18 -30.46 -9.03
N ILE A 527 10.95 -30.89 -8.76
CA ILE A 527 10.43 -32.25 -9.06
C ILE A 527 9.96 -32.32 -10.52
N THR A 528 8.96 -31.51 -10.89
CA THR A 528 8.30 -31.63 -12.20
C THR A 528 9.05 -30.96 -13.34
N LYS A 529 10.04 -30.11 -13.03
CA LYS A 529 10.76 -29.23 -13.97
C LYS A 529 9.84 -28.30 -14.79
N LYS A 530 8.60 -28.13 -14.35
CA LYS A 530 7.62 -27.24 -14.99
C LYS A 530 7.56 -25.91 -14.24
N PRO A 531 7.27 -24.80 -14.95
CA PRO A 531 6.94 -23.56 -14.30
C PRO A 531 5.73 -23.76 -13.40
N ASN A 532 5.76 -23.15 -12.21
CA ASN A 532 4.66 -23.28 -11.27
C ASN A 532 3.52 -22.37 -11.68
N LYS A 533 2.32 -22.94 -11.73
CA LYS A 533 1.10 -22.18 -11.90
C LYS A 533 0.81 -21.45 -10.58
N ASN A 534 0.35 -20.21 -10.69
CA ASN A 534 0.26 -19.13 -9.71
C ASN A 534 -0.33 -19.43 -8.28
N ILE A 535 0.04 -20.48 -7.56
CA ILE A 535 -0.63 -20.90 -6.30
C ILE A 535 0.32 -20.92 -5.09
N GLY A 536 1.49 -20.28 -5.19
CA GLY A 536 2.53 -20.42 -4.16
C GLY A 536 3.48 -21.60 -4.40
N SER A 537 4.58 -21.64 -3.66
CA SER A 537 5.56 -22.72 -3.67
C SER A 537 6.04 -23.05 -2.27
N PHE A 538 6.52 -24.27 -2.07
CA PHE A 538 7.33 -24.61 -0.91
C PHE A 538 8.79 -24.40 -1.27
N ASN A 539 9.47 -23.53 -0.52
CA ASN A 539 10.82 -23.11 -0.83
C ASN A 539 11.78 -23.52 0.28
N CYS A 540 12.95 -24.02 -0.11
CA CYS A 540 14.10 -24.07 0.76
C CYS A 540 14.90 -22.78 0.57
N TYR A 541 15.08 -22.03 1.65
CA TYR A 541 15.90 -20.81 1.60
C TYR A 541 17.40 -21.12 1.61
N ASP A 542 17.81 -22.27 2.12
CA ASP A 542 19.23 -22.66 2.23
C ASP A 542 19.82 -23.18 0.92
N CYS A 543 19.02 -23.89 0.11
CA CYS A 543 19.51 -24.52 -1.12
C CYS A 543 18.72 -24.16 -2.39
N SER A 544 17.78 -23.22 -2.31
CA SER A 544 16.90 -22.84 -3.43
C SER A 544 16.17 -24.04 -4.06
N TYR A 545 15.90 -25.08 -3.26
CA TYR A 545 15.09 -26.21 -3.68
C TYR A 545 13.63 -25.85 -3.51
N ASP A 546 12.94 -25.70 -4.63
CA ASP A 546 11.56 -25.25 -4.61
C ASP A 546 10.63 -26.25 -5.29
N ILE A 547 9.51 -26.54 -4.63
CA ILE A 547 8.52 -27.47 -5.17
C ILE A 547 7.18 -26.75 -5.33
N SER A 548 6.50 -27.03 -6.44
CA SER A 548 5.16 -26.51 -6.66
C SER A 548 4.19 -27.28 -5.77
N LEU A 549 3.05 -26.65 -5.47
CA LEU A 549 1.99 -27.31 -4.72
C LEU A 549 1.53 -28.62 -5.39
N ILE A 550 1.44 -28.63 -6.71
CA ILE A 550 0.99 -29.80 -7.48
C ILE A 550 1.95 -30.98 -7.28
N SER A 551 3.25 -30.70 -7.23
CA SER A 551 4.30 -31.73 -7.13
C SER A 551 4.44 -32.34 -5.73
N ILE A 552 3.75 -31.81 -4.72
CA ILE A 552 3.94 -32.28 -3.35
C ILE A 552 3.19 -33.58 -3.06
N ASN A 553 2.19 -33.89 -3.89
CA ASN A 553 1.35 -35.08 -3.81
C ASN A 553 1.77 -36.15 -4.83
N SER A 554 2.73 -35.84 -5.71
CA SER A 554 3.36 -36.76 -6.66
C SER A 554 4.64 -37.32 -6.08
#